data_AF-A0A1M5NA68-F1
#
_entry.id   AF-A0A1M5NA68-F1
#
_cell.length_a   1.000
_cell.length_b   1.000
_cell.length_c   1.000
_cell.angle_alpha   90.00
_cell.angle_beta   90.00
_cell.angle_gamma   90.00
#
_symmetry.space_group_name_H-M   'P 1'
#
loop_
_entity.id
_entity.type
_entity.pdbx_description
1 polymer ?
#
loop_
_entity_poly.entity_id
_entity_poly.type
_entity_poly.pdbx_seq_one_letter_code
_entity_poly.pdbx_strand_id
1 'polypeptide(L)'
;MKWRSMAWAALAFGVVGLALGLLLAPRDTLAASVASLLGLAGIPLGALALGLSLAPISGSVRDQLWPWTLVASRAMPALLLMVLPGLLGAGLIYEWMHQHSNGFRGLWLWWPSFVVRGLLYVGLWWALARWLLPTTLRNPAGAGLGLIAVVLSVSLAAFDWAQSMEPHFASSIFGLLWLGRLMLSGIATCILFSLFAGASRPGVLRGLFSAVSLAWIYLHFMQYLIVWYGNMPEEVRWYETRAHDWPLLTWLVALQSLVFIATWWPFSQRRWPLAVLAGSTLLLGLAEGAWLSLASLSGLHPLASGLAMLAALVAGIALMALSILPRRSA
;
A
#
# COMPACT_ATOMS: atom_id res chain seq x y z
N MET A 1 -7.15 -6.46 -26.18
CA MET A 1 -6.97 -5.24 -27.00
C MET A 1 -7.70 -4.03 -26.41
N LYS A 2 -9.03 -4.11 -26.22
CA LYS A 2 -9.86 -3.07 -25.58
C LYS A 2 -9.36 -2.65 -24.19
N TRP A 3 -8.89 -3.58 -23.37
CA TRP A 3 -8.40 -3.29 -22.01
C TRP A 3 -7.17 -2.38 -21.94
N ARG A 4 -6.19 -2.51 -22.86
CA ARG A 4 -5.01 -1.62 -22.88
C ARG A 4 -5.38 -0.21 -23.35
N SER A 5 -6.26 -0.07 -24.33
CA SER A 5 -6.73 1.25 -24.77
C SER A 5 -7.55 1.95 -23.69
N MET A 6 -8.42 1.21 -22.97
CA MET A 6 -9.13 1.73 -21.81
C MET A 6 -8.15 2.18 -20.71
N ALA A 7 -7.09 1.40 -20.43
CA ALA A 7 -6.08 1.78 -19.45
C ALA A 7 -5.33 3.06 -19.85
N TRP A 8 -4.98 3.24 -21.13
CA TRP A 8 -4.39 4.50 -21.60
C TRP A 8 -5.34 5.70 -21.47
N ALA A 9 -6.62 5.52 -21.81
CA ALA A 9 -7.63 6.57 -21.67
C ALA A 9 -7.83 6.95 -20.19
N ALA A 10 -7.92 5.95 -19.30
CA ALA A 10 -7.99 6.16 -17.86
C ALA A 10 -6.74 6.89 -17.34
N LEU A 11 -5.55 6.50 -17.79
CA LEU A 11 -4.31 7.18 -17.42
C LEU A 11 -4.33 8.66 -17.84
N ALA A 12 -4.71 8.95 -19.09
CA ALA A 12 -4.81 10.31 -19.58
C ALA A 12 -5.79 11.14 -18.74
N PHE A 13 -6.97 10.59 -18.45
CA PHE A 13 -7.97 11.25 -17.61
C PHE A 13 -7.46 11.51 -16.19
N GLY A 14 -6.85 10.51 -15.55
CA GLY A 14 -6.26 10.64 -14.22
C GLY A 14 -5.14 11.67 -14.17
N VAL A 15 -4.24 11.68 -15.16
CA VAL A 15 -3.14 12.67 -15.25
C VAL A 15 -3.66 14.08 -15.46
N VAL A 16 -4.67 14.29 -16.31
CA VAL A 16 -5.31 15.59 -16.48
C VAL A 16 -5.98 16.04 -15.19
N GLY A 17 -6.69 15.14 -14.50
CA GLY A 17 -7.29 15.43 -13.19
C GLY A 17 -6.27 15.83 -12.14
N LEU A 18 -5.13 15.12 -12.08
CA LEU A 18 -4.01 15.48 -11.20
C LEU A 18 -3.40 16.83 -11.56
N ALA A 19 -3.20 17.13 -12.84
CA ALA A 19 -2.66 18.40 -13.29
C ALA A 19 -3.59 19.58 -12.91
N LEU A 20 -4.90 19.42 -13.14
CA LEU A 20 -5.90 20.41 -12.71
C LEU A 20 -5.93 20.55 -11.18
N GLY A 21 -5.87 19.43 -10.46
CA GLY A 21 -5.78 19.42 -9.00
C GLY A 21 -4.56 20.17 -8.48
N LEU A 22 -3.39 19.97 -9.09
CA LEU A 22 -2.16 20.68 -8.72
C LEU A 22 -2.23 22.19 -8.97
N LEU A 23 -3.02 22.63 -9.95
CA LEU A 23 -3.24 24.07 -10.22
C LEU A 23 -4.25 24.70 -9.26
N LEU A 24 -5.28 23.96 -8.85
CA LEU A 24 -6.41 24.49 -8.07
C LEU A 24 -6.26 24.26 -6.55
N ALA A 25 -5.75 23.10 -6.16
CA ALA A 25 -5.60 22.66 -4.78
C ALA A 25 -4.35 21.77 -4.64
N PRO A 26 -3.13 22.36 -4.73
CA PRO A 26 -1.88 21.61 -4.79
C PRO A 26 -1.66 20.75 -3.54
N ARG A 27 -1.92 21.29 -2.34
CA ARG A 27 -1.72 20.57 -1.07
C ARG A 27 -2.61 19.32 -0.99
N ASP A 28 -3.90 19.45 -1.27
CA ASP A 28 -4.86 18.34 -1.33
C ASP A 28 -4.45 17.30 -2.38
N THR A 29 -3.99 17.74 -3.54
CA THR A 29 -3.62 16.84 -4.65
C THR A 29 -2.36 16.04 -4.36
N LEU A 30 -1.38 16.67 -3.71
CA LEU A 30 -0.16 15.99 -3.25
C LEU A 30 -0.46 14.97 -2.15
N ALA A 31 -1.29 15.34 -1.18
CA ALA A 31 -1.74 14.44 -0.11
C ALA A 31 -2.51 13.24 -0.69
N ALA A 32 -3.45 13.49 -1.61
CA ALA A 32 -4.19 12.45 -2.30
C ALA A 32 -3.29 11.53 -3.15
N SER A 33 -2.22 12.08 -3.74
CA SER A 33 -1.24 11.30 -4.49
C SER A 33 -0.47 10.34 -3.57
N VAL A 34 0.00 10.82 -2.41
CA VAL A 34 0.65 9.96 -1.40
C VAL A 34 -0.33 8.92 -0.87
N ALA A 35 -1.57 9.29 -0.56
CA ALA A 35 -2.60 8.35 -0.15
C ALA A 35 -2.83 7.22 -1.18
N SER A 36 -2.90 7.58 -2.47
CA SER A 36 -3.06 6.61 -3.55
C SER A 36 -1.87 5.66 -3.66
N LEU A 37 -0.64 6.16 -3.46
CA LEU A 37 0.57 5.36 -3.39
C LEU A 37 0.51 4.37 -2.21
N LEU A 38 0.20 4.85 -1.01
CA LEU A 38 0.14 4.02 0.20
C LEU A 38 -0.88 2.87 0.08
N GLY A 39 -2.03 3.13 -0.56
CA GLY A 39 -3.07 2.14 -0.79
C GLY A 39 -2.75 1.17 -1.93
N LEU A 40 -2.30 1.68 -3.08
CA LEU A 40 -2.07 0.85 -4.27
C LEU A 40 -0.74 0.09 -4.25
N ALA A 41 0.28 0.57 -3.51
CA ALA A 41 1.58 -0.11 -3.39
C ALA A 41 1.45 -1.56 -2.93
N GLY A 42 0.39 -1.89 -2.17
CA GLY A 42 0.13 -3.25 -1.71
C GLY A 42 -0.04 -4.27 -2.84
N ILE A 43 -0.50 -3.84 -4.02
CA ILE A 43 -0.67 -4.72 -5.19
C ILE A 43 0.68 -5.31 -5.63
N PRO A 44 1.67 -4.53 -6.09
CA PRO A 44 2.97 -5.10 -6.47
C PRO A 44 3.87 -5.44 -5.29
N LEU A 45 3.90 -4.63 -4.23
CA LEU A 45 4.86 -4.79 -3.14
C LEU A 45 4.46 -5.91 -2.17
N GLY A 46 3.16 -6.04 -1.89
CA GLY A 46 2.62 -7.18 -1.17
C GLY A 46 2.79 -8.49 -1.95
N ALA A 47 2.62 -8.45 -3.28
CA ALA A 47 2.89 -9.61 -4.12
C ALA A 47 4.37 -10.02 -4.09
N LEU A 48 5.30 -9.06 -4.12
CA LEU A 48 6.74 -9.31 -3.97
C LEU A 48 7.04 -9.98 -2.62
N ALA A 49 6.58 -9.40 -1.51
CA ALA A 49 6.78 -9.95 -0.18
C ALA A 49 6.17 -11.36 -0.06
N LEU A 50 4.99 -11.59 -0.65
CA LEU A 50 4.34 -12.90 -0.66
C LEU A 50 5.18 -13.90 -1.45
N GLY A 51 5.65 -13.54 -2.64
CA GLY A 51 6.46 -14.42 -3.48
C GLY A 51 7.78 -14.84 -2.81
N LEU A 52 8.43 -13.89 -2.13
CA LEU A 52 9.62 -14.16 -1.31
C LEU A 52 9.31 -15.10 -0.13
N SER A 53 8.16 -14.91 0.53
CA SER A 53 7.72 -15.73 1.66
C SER A 53 7.27 -17.14 1.26
N LEU A 54 6.69 -17.29 0.06
CA LEU A 54 6.23 -18.57 -0.46
C LEU A 54 7.36 -19.45 -1.00
N ALA A 55 8.48 -18.86 -1.43
CA ALA A 55 9.59 -19.59 -2.04
C ALA A 55 10.21 -20.69 -1.15
N PRO A 56 10.47 -20.49 0.16
CA PRO A 56 11.07 -21.51 1.01
C PRO A 56 10.09 -22.60 1.48
N ILE A 57 8.77 -22.36 1.41
CA ILE A 57 7.76 -23.32 1.88
C ILE A 57 7.24 -24.20 0.75
N SER A 58 6.69 -25.38 1.06
CA SER A 58 6.02 -26.25 0.10
C SER A 58 4.52 -26.34 0.38
N GLY A 59 3.72 -26.58 -0.65
CA GLY A 59 2.30 -26.92 -0.51
C GLY A 59 1.37 -26.10 -1.39
N SER A 60 0.09 -26.48 -1.40
CA SER A 60 -0.89 -25.96 -2.36
C SER A 60 -1.14 -24.46 -2.32
N VAL A 61 -0.81 -23.76 -1.23
CA VAL A 61 -0.82 -22.28 -1.19
C VAL A 61 0.21 -21.72 -2.16
N ARG A 62 1.46 -22.21 -2.09
CA ARG A 62 2.57 -21.78 -2.96
C ARG A 62 2.21 -22.02 -4.42
N ASP A 63 1.76 -23.23 -4.74
CA ASP A 63 1.48 -23.61 -6.13
C ASP A 63 0.36 -22.76 -6.75
N GLN A 64 -0.66 -22.41 -5.94
CA GLN A 64 -1.78 -21.60 -6.40
C GLN A 64 -1.50 -20.10 -6.45
N LEU A 65 -0.56 -19.57 -5.65
CA LEU A 65 -0.33 -18.12 -5.50
C LEU A 65 0.98 -17.63 -6.10
N TRP A 66 2.07 -18.40 -6.03
CA TRP A 66 3.39 -17.94 -6.47
C TRP A 66 3.42 -17.45 -7.92
N PRO A 67 2.78 -18.12 -8.91
CA PRO A 67 2.73 -17.60 -10.29
C PRO A 67 2.12 -16.18 -10.38
N TRP A 68 1.12 -15.90 -9.53
CA TRP A 68 0.44 -14.60 -9.51
C TRP A 68 1.27 -13.52 -8.81
N THR A 69 2.20 -13.90 -7.94
CA THR A 69 3.16 -12.95 -7.35
C THR A 69 4.05 -12.33 -8.43
N LEU A 70 4.48 -13.13 -9.42
CA LEU A 70 5.24 -12.62 -10.58
C LEU A 70 4.40 -11.67 -11.42
N VAL A 71 3.13 -11.99 -11.64
CA VAL A 71 2.22 -11.18 -12.46
C VAL A 71 1.94 -9.84 -11.79
N ALA A 72 1.52 -9.83 -10.52
CA ALA A 72 1.22 -8.62 -9.77
C ALA A 72 2.48 -7.74 -9.57
N SER A 73 3.64 -8.34 -9.32
CA SER A 73 4.90 -7.60 -9.17
C SER A 73 5.36 -6.89 -10.45
N ARG A 74 4.79 -7.21 -11.64
CA ARG A 74 5.07 -6.43 -12.86
C ARG A 74 4.59 -4.99 -12.78
N ALA A 75 3.67 -4.67 -11.87
CA ALA A 75 3.23 -3.31 -11.61
C ALA A 75 4.24 -2.45 -10.83
N MET A 76 5.37 -3.01 -10.36
CA MET A 76 6.35 -2.27 -9.56
C MET A 76 6.85 -0.95 -10.20
N PRO A 77 7.10 -0.85 -11.52
CA PRO A 77 7.51 0.42 -12.14
C PRO A 77 6.50 1.56 -11.98
N ALA A 78 5.21 1.26 -11.78
CA ALA A 78 4.20 2.29 -11.55
C ALA A 78 4.49 3.09 -10.27
N LEU A 79 5.06 2.45 -9.25
CA LEU A 79 5.38 3.11 -7.97
C LEU A 79 6.40 4.24 -8.15
N LEU A 80 7.30 4.12 -9.13
CA LEU A 80 8.26 5.18 -9.43
C LEU A 80 7.56 6.48 -9.83
N LEU A 81 6.47 6.41 -10.61
CA LEU A 81 5.73 7.62 -11.01
C LEU A 81 4.81 8.10 -9.88
N MET A 82 4.21 7.18 -9.14
CA MET A 82 3.28 7.50 -8.07
C MET A 82 3.95 8.14 -6.85
N VAL A 83 5.25 7.88 -6.62
CA VAL A 83 6.00 8.48 -5.50
C VAL A 83 6.44 9.92 -5.78
N LEU A 84 6.59 10.32 -7.05
CA LEU A 84 7.13 11.64 -7.42
C LEU A 84 6.35 12.82 -6.85
N PRO A 85 5.00 12.87 -6.88
CA PRO A 85 4.27 13.99 -6.30
C PRO A 85 4.62 14.18 -4.82
N GLY A 86 4.65 13.11 -4.01
CA GLY A 86 5.00 13.19 -2.59
C GLY A 86 6.43 13.68 -2.34
N LEU A 87 7.40 13.22 -3.15
CA LEU A 87 8.81 13.61 -3.01
C LEU A 87 9.06 15.07 -3.42
N LEU A 88 8.51 15.49 -4.56
CA LEU A 88 8.73 16.82 -5.12
C LEU A 88 7.86 17.89 -4.43
N GLY A 89 6.65 17.51 -4.04
CA GLY A 89 5.70 18.38 -3.34
C GLY A 89 5.87 18.42 -1.83
N ALA A 90 6.98 17.89 -1.30
CA ALA A 90 7.18 17.72 0.13
C ALA A 90 6.98 19.01 0.93
N GLY A 91 7.36 20.16 0.36
CA GLY A 91 7.20 21.48 0.97
C GLY A 91 5.75 21.90 1.27
N LEU A 92 4.73 21.22 0.75
CA LEU A 92 3.32 21.54 1.03
C LEU A 92 2.65 20.56 2.01
N ILE A 93 3.21 19.37 2.16
CA ILE A 93 2.57 18.25 2.90
C ILE A 93 3.38 17.77 4.10
N TYR A 94 4.66 18.15 4.23
CA TYR A 94 5.48 17.78 5.38
C TYR A 94 5.89 19.01 6.19
N GLU A 95 5.52 19.02 7.46
CA GLU A 95 5.81 20.15 8.36
C GLU A 95 7.31 20.37 8.58
N TRP A 96 8.10 19.28 8.62
CA TRP A 96 9.56 19.34 8.81
C TRP A 96 10.31 20.09 7.71
N MET A 97 9.68 20.37 6.56
CA MET A 97 10.26 21.22 5.50
C MET A 97 10.43 22.68 5.95
N HIS A 98 9.66 23.13 6.95
CA HIS A 98 9.68 24.50 7.47
C HIS A 98 10.33 24.61 8.84
N GLN A 99 10.82 23.48 9.39
CA GLN A 99 11.43 23.43 10.72
C GLN A 99 12.88 23.00 10.60
N HIS A 100 13.78 23.71 11.28
CA HIS A 100 15.16 23.29 11.36
C HIS A 100 15.32 22.19 12.42
N SER A 101 15.89 21.05 12.03
CA SER A 101 16.25 19.95 12.93
C SER A 101 17.76 19.72 12.89
N ASN A 102 18.37 19.57 14.06
CA ASN A 102 19.80 19.26 14.18
C ASN A 102 20.06 17.74 14.17
N GLY A 103 21.33 17.37 13.97
CA GLY A 103 21.80 15.99 14.10
C GLY A 103 21.24 15.03 13.04
N PHE A 104 21.14 13.74 13.40
CA PHE A 104 20.71 12.69 12.47
C PHE A 104 19.32 12.92 11.91
N ARG A 105 18.36 13.40 12.73
CA ARG A 105 16.99 13.70 12.28
C ARG A 105 16.99 14.76 11.18
N GLY A 106 17.79 15.81 11.33
CA GLY A 106 17.96 16.86 10.32
C GLY A 106 18.53 16.32 9.02
N LEU A 107 19.60 15.51 9.10
CA LEU A 107 20.21 14.87 7.92
C LEU A 107 19.26 13.88 7.24
N TRP A 108 18.48 13.13 8.03
CA TRP A 108 17.53 12.15 7.54
C TRP A 108 16.38 12.82 6.80
N LEU A 109 15.73 13.81 7.41
CA LEU A 109 14.59 14.52 6.82
C LEU A 109 15.01 15.67 5.89
N TRP A 110 16.30 15.89 5.64
CA TRP A 110 16.72 16.86 4.62
C TRP A 110 16.15 16.48 3.25
N TRP A 111 15.55 17.44 2.54
CA TRP A 111 14.77 17.17 1.32
C TRP A 111 15.51 16.32 0.26
N PRO A 112 16.76 16.61 -0.14
CA PRO A 112 17.52 15.74 -1.04
C PRO A 112 17.74 14.33 -0.48
N SER A 113 18.01 14.20 0.82
CA SER A 113 18.16 12.89 1.49
C SER A 113 16.86 12.08 1.39
N PHE A 114 15.73 12.72 1.69
CA PHE A 114 14.39 12.15 1.58
C PHE A 114 14.07 11.70 0.14
N VAL A 115 14.33 12.55 -0.86
CA VAL A 115 14.10 12.24 -2.29
C VAL A 115 14.97 11.07 -2.73
N VAL A 116 16.27 11.09 -2.44
CA VAL A 116 17.20 10.03 -2.83
C VAL A 116 16.78 8.70 -2.23
N ARG A 117 16.47 8.67 -0.93
CA ARG A 117 15.97 7.44 -0.27
C ARG A 117 14.66 6.96 -0.87
N GLY A 118 13.70 7.84 -1.10
CA GLY A 118 12.43 7.50 -1.74
C GLY A 118 12.62 6.81 -3.09
N LEU A 119 13.52 7.33 -3.93
CA LEU A 119 13.88 6.73 -5.22
C LEU A 119 14.65 5.40 -5.06
N LEU A 120 15.54 5.30 -4.08
CA LEU A 120 16.25 4.06 -3.76
C LEU A 120 15.30 2.95 -3.29
N TYR A 121 14.28 3.27 -2.49
CA TYR A 121 13.30 2.28 -2.04
C TYR A 121 12.53 1.67 -3.22
N VAL A 122 11.94 2.50 -4.08
CA VAL A 122 11.20 2.00 -5.26
C VAL A 122 12.11 1.32 -6.27
N GLY A 123 13.35 1.80 -6.43
CA GLY A 123 14.37 1.17 -7.28
C GLY A 123 14.78 -0.21 -6.77
N LEU A 124 14.99 -0.35 -5.46
CA LEU A 124 15.26 -1.62 -4.80
C LEU A 124 14.10 -2.59 -5.00
N TRP A 125 12.86 -2.19 -4.73
CA TRP A 125 11.70 -3.07 -4.89
C TRP A 125 11.51 -3.52 -6.34
N TRP A 126 11.74 -2.63 -7.30
CA TRP A 126 11.74 -2.98 -8.71
C TRP A 126 12.83 -3.99 -9.07
N ALA A 127 14.07 -3.78 -8.59
CA ALA A 127 15.18 -4.71 -8.81
C ALA A 127 14.89 -6.10 -8.22
N LEU A 128 14.37 -6.15 -6.98
CA LEU A 128 13.99 -7.40 -6.32
C LEU A 128 12.87 -8.12 -7.08
N ALA A 129 11.83 -7.41 -7.51
CA ALA A 129 10.75 -7.98 -8.31
C ALA A 129 11.20 -8.47 -9.69
N ARG A 130 12.09 -7.73 -10.36
CA ARG A 130 12.51 -8.02 -11.73
C ARG A 130 13.56 -9.11 -11.81
N TRP A 131 14.50 -9.17 -10.87
CA TRP A 131 15.67 -10.02 -10.95
C TRP A 131 15.69 -11.13 -9.90
N LEU A 132 15.37 -10.82 -8.64
CA LEU A 132 15.45 -11.80 -7.56
C LEU A 132 14.22 -12.74 -7.56
N LEU A 133 13.01 -12.18 -7.53
CA LEU A 133 11.75 -12.93 -7.37
C LEU A 133 11.62 -14.14 -8.32
N PRO A 134 11.94 -14.04 -9.63
CA PRO A 134 11.84 -15.18 -10.56
C PRO A 134 12.75 -16.37 -10.23
N THR A 135 13.83 -16.15 -9.48
CA THR A 135 14.82 -17.18 -9.14
C THR A 135 14.53 -17.88 -7.81
N THR A 136 13.60 -17.35 -7.01
CA THR A 136 13.44 -17.69 -5.59
C THR A 136 13.06 -19.15 -5.33
N LEU A 137 12.30 -19.80 -6.23
CA LEU A 137 11.97 -21.22 -6.10
C LEU A 137 13.21 -22.14 -6.11
N ARG A 138 14.29 -21.70 -6.77
CA ARG A 138 15.59 -22.40 -6.84
C ARG A 138 16.64 -21.76 -5.92
N ASN A 139 16.33 -20.62 -5.31
CA ASN A 139 17.21 -19.86 -4.43
C ASN A 139 16.45 -19.40 -3.16
N PRO A 140 16.16 -20.31 -2.20
CA PRO A 140 15.45 -19.96 -0.97
C PRO A 140 16.22 -18.97 -0.08
N ALA A 141 17.56 -19.05 -0.05
CA ALA A 141 18.39 -18.12 0.71
C ALA A 141 18.26 -16.68 0.15
N GLY A 142 18.29 -16.53 -1.17
CA GLY A 142 18.01 -15.27 -1.84
C GLY A 142 16.62 -14.73 -1.52
N ALA A 143 15.60 -15.60 -1.43
CA ALA A 143 14.26 -15.20 -1.02
C ALA A 143 14.23 -14.62 0.40
N GLY A 144 14.93 -15.25 1.34
CA GLY A 144 15.07 -14.75 2.71
C GLY A 144 15.76 -13.39 2.80
N LEU A 145 16.91 -13.22 2.12
CA LEU A 145 17.62 -11.94 2.07
C LEU A 145 16.77 -10.84 1.41
N GLY A 146 16.06 -11.19 0.33
CA GLY A 146 15.13 -10.27 -0.32
C GLY A 146 14.01 -9.84 0.62
N LEU A 147 13.48 -10.74 1.45
CA LEU A 147 12.42 -10.42 2.39
C LEU A 147 12.91 -9.47 3.49
N ILE A 148 14.12 -9.70 4.02
CA ILE A 148 14.76 -8.76 4.98
C ILE A 148 14.88 -7.37 4.34
N ALA A 149 15.38 -7.29 3.11
CA ALA A 149 15.52 -6.02 2.40
C ALA A 149 14.16 -5.32 2.20
N VAL A 150 13.11 -6.07 1.85
CA VAL A 150 11.75 -5.53 1.70
C VAL A 150 11.21 -5.02 3.05
N VAL A 151 11.28 -5.80 4.13
CA VAL A 151 10.75 -5.39 5.44
C VAL A 151 11.43 -4.12 5.94
N LEU A 152 12.76 -4.04 5.84
CA LEU A 152 13.51 -2.86 6.27
C LEU A 152 13.17 -1.63 5.41
N SER A 153 13.24 -1.76 4.08
CA SER A 153 12.97 -0.64 3.19
C SER A 153 11.50 -0.17 3.22
N VAL A 154 10.53 -1.08 3.38
CA VAL A 154 9.12 -0.74 3.59
C VAL A 154 8.92 0.03 4.88
N SER A 155 9.58 -0.40 5.96
CA SER A 155 9.48 0.28 7.26
C SER A 155 10.04 1.70 7.18
N LEU A 156 11.22 1.86 6.56
CA LEU A 156 11.83 3.18 6.34
C LEU A 156 10.96 4.06 5.44
N ALA A 157 10.37 3.50 4.38
CA ALA A 157 9.43 4.21 3.52
C ALA A 157 8.13 4.60 4.23
N ALA A 158 7.62 3.78 5.16
CA ALA A 158 6.45 4.14 5.97
C ALA A 158 6.75 5.34 6.89
N PHE A 159 7.93 5.33 7.52
CA PHE A 159 8.40 6.44 8.35
C PHE A 159 8.56 7.72 7.53
N ASP A 160 9.22 7.62 6.39
CA ASP A 160 9.46 8.75 5.50
C ASP A 160 8.12 9.27 4.93
N TRP A 161 7.31 8.43 4.27
CA TRP A 161 6.21 8.92 3.45
C TRP A 161 4.92 9.21 4.22
N ALA A 162 4.66 8.52 5.33
CA ALA A 162 3.41 8.66 6.07
C ALA A 162 3.63 9.17 7.48
N GLN A 163 4.46 8.52 8.30
CA GLN A 163 4.63 8.94 9.70
C GLN A 163 5.20 10.35 9.82
N SER A 164 6.15 10.73 8.96
CA SER A 164 6.79 12.05 9.01
C SER A 164 5.85 13.21 8.61
N MET A 165 4.63 12.94 8.11
CA MET A 165 3.61 13.98 7.92
C MET A 165 3.21 14.63 9.25
N GLU A 166 3.29 13.88 10.35
CA GLU A 166 3.05 14.35 11.71
C GLU A 166 4.33 14.20 12.53
N PRO A 167 5.26 15.18 12.52
CA PRO A 167 6.60 15.04 13.11
C PRO A 167 6.61 14.88 14.65
N HIS A 168 5.48 15.12 15.31
CA HIS A 168 5.27 14.92 16.75
C HIS A 168 4.74 13.52 17.08
N PHE A 169 4.31 12.74 16.09
CA PHE A 169 3.88 11.37 16.28
C PHE A 169 5.01 10.39 15.96
N ALA A 170 5.34 9.52 16.92
CA ALA A 170 6.34 8.48 16.74
C ALA A 170 5.81 7.11 17.15
N SER A 171 5.88 6.13 16.25
CA SER A 171 5.53 4.75 16.58
C SER A 171 6.43 3.74 15.89
N SER A 172 7.10 2.91 16.69
CA SER A 172 8.03 1.89 16.16
C SER A 172 7.32 0.79 15.35
N ILE A 173 6.04 0.52 15.63
CA ILE A 173 5.24 -0.49 14.93
C ILE A 173 4.69 0.02 13.58
N PHE A 174 4.79 1.32 13.29
CA PHE A 174 4.16 1.94 12.12
C PHE A 174 4.60 1.31 10.79
N GLY A 175 5.89 0.97 10.67
CA GLY A 175 6.42 0.24 9.50
C GLY A 175 5.76 -1.13 9.31
N LEU A 176 5.46 -1.83 10.41
CA LEU A 176 4.75 -3.10 10.38
C LEU A 176 3.27 -2.94 10.07
N LEU A 177 2.62 -1.84 10.48
CA LEU A 177 1.24 -1.56 10.08
C LEU A 177 1.12 -1.47 8.57
N TRP A 178 1.98 -0.66 7.94
CA TRP A 178 1.95 -0.51 6.49
C TRP A 178 2.34 -1.82 5.79
N LEU A 179 3.38 -2.52 6.27
CA LEU A 179 3.72 -3.86 5.77
C LEU A 179 2.54 -4.85 5.85
N GLY A 180 1.80 -4.85 6.96
CA GLY A 180 0.61 -5.68 7.14
C GLY A 180 -0.46 -5.37 6.09
N ARG A 181 -0.72 -4.09 5.82
CA ARG A 181 -1.64 -3.66 4.74
C ARG A 181 -1.12 -4.06 3.36
N LEU A 182 0.16 -3.86 3.08
CA LEU A 182 0.76 -4.28 1.81
C LEU A 182 0.58 -5.78 1.61
N MET A 183 0.87 -6.59 2.63
CA MET A 183 0.74 -8.04 2.58
C MET A 183 -0.70 -8.48 2.34
N LEU A 184 -1.65 -7.88 3.05
CA LEU A 184 -3.06 -8.17 2.93
C LEU A 184 -3.58 -7.86 1.50
N SER A 185 -3.16 -6.73 0.93
CA SER A 185 -3.53 -6.31 -0.43
C SER A 185 -2.87 -7.17 -1.52
N GLY A 186 -1.61 -7.54 -1.33
CA GLY A 186 -0.88 -8.42 -2.26
C GLY A 186 -1.47 -9.82 -2.31
N ILE A 187 -1.80 -10.38 -1.14
CA ILE A 187 -2.49 -11.68 -1.03
C ILE A 187 -3.88 -11.61 -1.66
N ALA A 188 -4.67 -10.58 -1.34
CA ALA A 188 -5.99 -10.39 -1.95
C ALA A 188 -5.90 -10.34 -3.49
N THR A 189 -4.93 -9.61 -4.03
CA THR A 189 -4.68 -9.54 -5.48
C THR A 189 -4.34 -10.92 -6.07
N CYS A 190 -3.40 -11.64 -5.45
CA CYS A 190 -2.98 -12.96 -5.93
C CYS A 190 -4.12 -13.99 -5.84
N ILE A 191 -4.96 -13.91 -4.80
CA ILE A 191 -6.17 -14.71 -4.68
C ILE A 191 -7.14 -14.42 -5.82
N LEU A 192 -7.42 -13.14 -6.13
CA LEU A 192 -8.29 -12.78 -7.23
C LEU A 192 -7.78 -13.36 -8.56
N PHE A 193 -6.49 -13.17 -8.88
CA PHE A 193 -5.90 -13.72 -10.10
C PHE A 193 -5.98 -15.26 -10.13
N SER A 194 -5.69 -15.93 -9.02
CA SER A 194 -5.80 -17.39 -8.91
C SER A 194 -7.23 -17.88 -9.12
N LEU A 195 -8.21 -17.23 -8.49
CA LEU A 195 -9.63 -17.56 -8.65
C LEU A 195 -10.09 -17.33 -10.09
N PHE A 196 -9.69 -16.24 -10.73
CA PHE A 196 -10.02 -15.97 -12.14
C PHE A 196 -9.45 -17.03 -13.08
N ALA A 197 -8.25 -17.54 -12.79
CA ALA A 197 -7.62 -18.62 -13.53
C ALA A 197 -8.13 -20.03 -13.19
N GLY A 198 -9.13 -20.16 -12.31
CA GLY A 198 -9.74 -21.44 -11.98
C GLY A 198 -9.03 -22.20 -10.86
N ALA A 199 -8.60 -21.51 -9.80
CA ALA A 199 -8.01 -22.11 -8.60
C ALA A 199 -8.76 -23.38 -8.13
N SER A 200 -8.01 -24.44 -7.86
CA SER A 200 -8.54 -25.76 -7.53
C SER A 200 -8.93 -25.92 -6.06
N ARG A 201 -8.37 -25.11 -5.14
CA ARG A 201 -8.61 -25.23 -3.69
C ARG A 201 -8.78 -23.85 -2.99
N PRO A 202 -9.90 -23.14 -3.21
CA PRO A 202 -10.14 -21.83 -2.60
C PRO A 202 -10.12 -21.83 -1.06
N GLY A 203 -10.52 -22.95 -0.42
CA GLY A 203 -10.52 -23.08 1.05
C GLY A 203 -9.13 -22.92 1.68
N VAL A 204 -8.07 -23.33 0.97
CA VAL A 204 -6.67 -23.17 1.41
C VAL A 204 -6.24 -21.70 1.32
N LEU A 205 -6.62 -21.01 0.24
CA LEU A 205 -6.34 -19.59 0.03
C LEU A 205 -6.98 -18.72 1.13
N ARG A 206 -8.23 -19.05 1.47
CA ARG A 206 -8.97 -18.43 2.58
C ARG A 206 -8.23 -18.56 3.92
N GLY A 207 -7.61 -19.71 4.21
CA GLY A 207 -6.86 -19.90 5.46
C GLY A 207 -5.71 -18.91 5.61
N LEU A 208 -4.88 -18.76 4.56
CA LEU A 208 -3.82 -17.74 4.53
C LEU A 208 -4.40 -16.33 4.66
N PHE A 209 -5.49 -16.03 3.94
CA PHE A 209 -6.12 -14.72 3.96
C PHE A 209 -6.67 -14.35 5.35
N SER A 210 -7.27 -15.32 6.05
CA SER A 210 -7.73 -15.18 7.43
C SER A 210 -6.56 -14.89 8.38
N ALA A 211 -5.46 -15.64 8.27
CA ALA A 211 -4.28 -15.46 9.12
C ALA A 211 -3.64 -14.08 8.96
N VAL A 212 -3.47 -13.59 7.73
CA VAL A 212 -2.92 -12.25 7.50
C VAL A 212 -3.89 -11.14 7.89
N SER A 213 -5.20 -11.36 7.75
CA SER A 213 -6.20 -10.41 8.27
C SER A 213 -6.12 -10.31 9.80
N LEU A 214 -5.96 -11.43 10.51
CA LEU A 214 -5.77 -11.44 11.96
C LEU A 214 -4.48 -10.73 12.37
N ALA A 215 -3.37 -10.97 11.64
CA ALA A 215 -2.11 -10.29 11.90
C ALA A 215 -2.25 -8.76 11.73
N TRP A 216 -2.96 -8.30 10.69
CA TRP A 216 -3.25 -6.88 10.49
C TRP A 216 -4.08 -6.30 11.64
N ILE A 217 -5.14 -6.99 12.09
CA ILE A 217 -5.96 -6.58 13.24
C ILE A 217 -5.09 -6.48 14.50
N TYR A 218 -4.26 -7.49 14.75
CA TYR A 218 -3.36 -7.53 15.89
C TYR A 218 -2.43 -6.31 15.90
N LEU A 219 -1.78 -5.99 14.77
CA LEU A 219 -0.83 -4.87 14.73
C LEU A 219 -1.54 -3.52 15.00
N HIS A 220 -2.69 -3.28 14.35
CA HIS A 220 -3.49 -2.06 14.58
C HIS A 220 -3.97 -1.97 16.03
N PHE A 221 -4.46 -3.07 16.59
CA PHE A 221 -4.90 -3.13 17.98
C PHE A 221 -3.74 -2.89 18.94
N MET A 222 -2.56 -3.45 18.69
CA MET A 222 -1.39 -3.25 19.57
C MET A 222 -0.91 -1.79 19.54
N GLN A 223 -0.88 -1.13 18.37
CA GLN A 223 -0.56 0.30 18.33
C GLN A 223 -1.57 1.11 19.15
N TYR A 224 -2.87 0.87 18.90
CA TYR A 224 -3.93 1.57 19.62
C TYR A 224 -3.85 1.34 21.13
N LEU A 225 -3.67 0.09 21.57
CA LEU A 225 -3.59 -0.28 22.98
C LEU A 225 -2.40 0.40 23.67
N ILE A 226 -1.24 0.42 23.03
CA ILE A 226 -0.03 1.05 23.60
C ILE A 226 -0.24 2.56 23.73
N VAL A 227 -0.74 3.22 22.69
CA VAL A 227 -1.01 4.67 22.71
C VAL A 227 -2.08 5.01 23.75
N TRP A 228 -3.16 4.23 23.79
CA TRP A 228 -4.25 4.42 24.76
C TRP A 228 -3.77 4.22 26.20
N TYR A 229 -2.95 3.20 26.46
CA TYR A 229 -2.41 2.92 27.79
C TYR A 229 -1.36 3.95 28.22
N GLY A 230 -0.46 4.35 27.31
CA GLY A 230 0.57 5.36 27.56
C GLY A 230 -0.02 6.76 27.74
N ASN A 231 -1.16 7.03 27.10
CA ASN A 231 -1.95 8.26 27.20
C ASN A 231 -1.12 9.55 27.07
N MET A 232 -0.12 9.55 26.19
CA MET A 232 0.71 10.72 25.93
C MET A 232 -0.06 11.70 25.02
N PRO A 233 -0.09 13.02 25.32
CA PRO A 233 -0.93 13.96 24.59
C PRO A 233 -0.68 14.00 23.07
N GLU A 234 0.57 13.90 22.64
CA GLU A 234 0.94 13.93 21.21
C GLU A 234 0.48 12.66 20.48
N GLU A 235 0.61 11.49 21.12
CA GLU A 235 0.22 10.21 20.52
C GLU A 235 -1.30 10.01 20.50
N VAL A 236 -1.99 10.43 21.56
CA VAL A 236 -3.46 10.35 21.63
C VAL A 236 -4.11 11.25 20.58
N ARG A 237 -3.57 12.46 20.39
CA ARG A 237 -4.07 13.41 19.37
C ARG A 237 -4.11 12.79 17.98
N TRP A 238 -3.14 11.95 17.64
CA TRP A 238 -3.08 11.24 16.35
C TRP A 238 -4.35 10.42 16.09
N TYR A 239 -4.86 9.72 17.10
CA TYR A 239 -6.12 8.96 17.01
C TYR A 239 -7.35 9.85 17.14
N GLU A 240 -7.33 10.87 18.00
CA GLU A 240 -8.47 11.81 18.16
C GLU A 240 -8.80 12.54 16.87
N THR A 241 -7.81 13.13 16.20
CA THR A 241 -8.00 13.82 14.91
C THR A 241 -8.62 12.88 13.87
N ARG A 242 -8.15 11.62 13.81
CA ARG A 242 -8.69 10.61 12.88
C ARG A 242 -10.12 10.19 13.22
N ALA A 243 -10.45 10.08 14.51
CA ALA A 243 -11.78 9.71 14.96
C ALA A 243 -12.81 10.84 14.76
N HIS A 244 -12.42 12.09 15.01
CA HIS A 244 -13.31 13.24 14.94
C HIS A 244 -13.43 13.84 13.54
N ASP A 245 -12.31 14.09 12.86
CA ASP A 245 -12.31 14.81 11.58
C ASP A 245 -12.47 13.87 10.39
N TRP A 246 -12.07 12.60 10.55
CA TRP A 246 -12.14 11.57 9.50
C TRP A 246 -12.86 10.28 9.92
N PRO A 247 -14.05 10.36 10.54
CA PRO A 247 -14.75 9.19 11.10
C PRO A 247 -15.05 8.13 10.05
N LEU A 248 -15.42 8.55 8.83
CA LEU A 248 -15.71 7.62 7.74
C LEU A 248 -14.47 6.77 7.39
N LEU A 249 -13.30 7.39 7.24
CA LEU A 249 -12.07 6.66 6.92
C LEU A 249 -11.68 5.74 8.08
N THR A 250 -11.79 6.21 9.33
CA THR A 250 -11.51 5.39 10.52
C THR A 250 -12.42 4.17 10.59
N TRP A 251 -13.72 4.31 10.32
CA TRP A 251 -14.66 3.19 10.28
C TRP A 251 -14.41 2.25 9.10
N LEU A 252 -14.01 2.77 7.93
CA LEU A 252 -13.63 1.93 6.79
C LEU A 252 -12.38 1.10 7.10
N VAL A 253 -11.38 1.68 7.76
CA VAL A 253 -10.20 0.92 8.23
C VAL A 253 -10.64 -0.18 9.20
N ALA A 254 -11.47 0.14 10.19
CA ALA A 254 -12.01 -0.84 11.13
C ALA A 254 -12.84 -1.95 10.44
N LEU A 255 -13.54 -1.64 9.35
CA LEU A 255 -14.37 -2.56 8.56
C LEU A 255 -13.57 -3.75 8.00
N GLN A 256 -12.24 -3.62 7.86
CA GLN A 256 -11.36 -4.73 7.48
C GLN A 256 -11.49 -5.91 8.45
N SER A 257 -11.81 -5.66 9.71
CA SER A 257 -12.05 -6.69 10.73
C SER A 257 -13.27 -7.56 10.39
N LEU A 258 -14.28 -7.02 9.69
CA LEU A 258 -15.42 -7.83 9.24
C LEU A 258 -15.04 -8.78 8.11
N VAL A 259 -14.05 -8.44 7.28
CA VAL A 259 -13.52 -9.40 6.30
C VAL A 259 -12.92 -10.60 7.00
N PHE A 260 -12.13 -10.39 8.06
CA PHE A 260 -11.59 -11.47 8.88
C PHE A 260 -12.71 -12.34 9.46
N ILE A 261 -13.72 -11.75 10.09
CA ILE A 261 -14.86 -12.49 10.66
C ILE A 261 -15.57 -13.30 9.57
N ALA A 262 -15.80 -12.71 8.38
CA ALA A 262 -16.44 -13.40 7.27
C ALA A 262 -15.62 -14.62 6.77
N THR A 263 -14.28 -14.61 6.90
CA THR A 263 -13.45 -15.78 6.55
C THR A 263 -13.66 -16.99 7.46
N TRP A 264 -14.22 -16.81 8.66
CA TRP A 264 -14.52 -17.92 9.56
C TRP A 264 -15.75 -18.72 9.13
N TRP A 265 -16.66 -18.11 8.36
CA TRP A 265 -17.87 -18.78 7.93
C TRP A 265 -17.63 -19.74 6.76
N PRO A 266 -18.29 -20.90 6.69
CA PRO A 266 -18.07 -21.89 5.63
C PRO A 266 -18.29 -21.36 4.20
N PHE A 267 -19.18 -20.38 3.99
CA PHE A 267 -19.45 -19.84 2.65
C PHE A 267 -18.20 -19.21 2.02
N SER A 268 -17.27 -18.70 2.82
CA SER A 268 -16.04 -18.05 2.35
C SER A 268 -15.06 -19.03 1.69
N GLN A 269 -15.31 -20.34 1.75
CA GLN A 269 -14.59 -21.36 0.98
C GLN A 269 -14.99 -21.41 -0.49
N ARG A 270 -16.11 -20.77 -0.85
CA ARG A 270 -16.59 -20.73 -2.23
C ARG A 270 -15.86 -19.64 -3.01
N ARG A 271 -15.69 -19.85 -4.32
CA ARG A 271 -14.99 -18.92 -5.23
C ARG A 271 -15.54 -17.50 -5.17
N TRP A 272 -16.85 -17.33 -5.30
CA TRP A 272 -17.45 -15.99 -5.39
C TRP A 272 -17.35 -15.20 -4.07
N PRO A 273 -17.73 -15.74 -2.89
CA PRO A 273 -17.56 -15.02 -1.64
C PRO A 273 -16.11 -14.67 -1.34
N LEU A 274 -15.15 -15.58 -1.59
CA LEU A 274 -13.74 -15.29 -1.38
C LEU A 274 -13.26 -14.15 -2.30
N ALA A 275 -13.72 -14.12 -3.55
CA ALA A 275 -13.41 -13.03 -4.47
C ALA A 275 -14.00 -11.70 -4.00
N VAL A 276 -15.23 -11.69 -3.45
CA VAL A 276 -15.82 -10.48 -2.87
C VAL A 276 -15.00 -10.00 -1.67
N LEU A 277 -14.62 -10.88 -0.75
CA LEU A 277 -13.81 -10.53 0.42
C LEU A 277 -12.42 -9.98 0.04
N ALA A 278 -11.77 -10.60 -0.96
CA ALA A 278 -10.51 -10.12 -1.50
C ALA A 278 -10.67 -8.75 -2.19
N GLY A 279 -11.71 -8.57 -3.00
CA GLY A 279 -12.03 -7.29 -3.64
C GLY A 279 -12.31 -6.18 -2.64
N SER A 280 -13.13 -6.45 -1.62
CA SER A 280 -13.40 -5.52 -0.51
C SER A 280 -12.11 -5.11 0.20
N THR A 281 -11.21 -6.06 0.47
CA THR A 281 -9.93 -5.78 1.12
C THR A 281 -9.04 -4.83 0.32
N LEU A 282 -9.07 -4.92 -1.01
CA LEU A 282 -8.35 -3.95 -1.86
C LEU A 282 -8.96 -2.56 -1.73
N LEU A 283 -10.29 -2.43 -1.75
CA LEU A 283 -10.98 -1.14 -1.57
C LEU A 283 -10.70 -0.54 -0.18
N LEU A 284 -10.75 -1.35 0.87
CA LEU A 284 -10.41 -0.93 2.23
C LEU A 284 -8.94 -0.54 2.36
N GLY A 285 -8.05 -1.16 1.58
CA GLY A 285 -6.65 -0.73 1.49
C GLY A 285 -6.47 0.67 0.90
N LEU A 286 -7.32 1.06 -0.06
CA LEU A 286 -7.35 2.44 -0.57
C LEU A 286 -7.81 3.42 0.51
N ALA A 287 -8.83 3.03 1.30
CA ALA A 287 -9.30 3.83 2.43
C ALA A 287 -8.22 3.97 3.52
N GLU A 288 -7.45 2.91 3.82
CA GLU A 288 -6.34 3.00 4.77
C GLU A 288 -5.20 3.89 4.25
N GLY A 289 -4.90 3.85 2.95
CA GLY A 289 -3.96 4.81 2.34
C GLY A 289 -4.42 6.26 2.50
N ALA A 290 -5.72 6.53 2.31
CA ALA A 290 -6.33 7.83 2.58
C ALA A 290 -6.25 8.21 4.06
N TRP A 291 -6.52 7.27 4.96
CA TRP A 291 -6.48 7.46 6.40
C TRP A 291 -5.07 7.75 6.93
N LEU A 292 -4.03 7.15 6.34
CA LEU A 292 -2.63 7.39 6.70
C LEU A 292 -2.07 8.72 6.19
N SER A 293 -2.68 9.33 5.17
CA SER A 293 -2.14 10.55 4.55
C SER A 293 -3.06 11.76 4.69
N LEU A 294 -4.34 11.67 4.29
CA LEU A 294 -5.26 12.81 4.36
C LEU A 294 -5.56 13.19 5.81
N ALA A 295 -5.74 12.21 6.70
CA ALA A 295 -6.04 12.48 8.10
C ALA A 295 -4.84 13.00 8.91
N SER A 296 -3.64 12.98 8.32
CA SER A 296 -2.43 13.57 8.89
C SER A 296 -2.31 15.06 8.65
N LEU A 297 -3.21 15.64 7.83
CA LEU A 297 -3.17 17.03 7.41
C LEU A 297 -4.46 17.75 7.81
N SER A 298 -4.31 18.89 8.45
CA SER A 298 -5.40 19.80 8.78
C SER A 298 -5.72 20.76 7.64
N GLY A 299 -6.99 21.18 7.55
CA GLY A 299 -7.44 22.23 6.63
C GLY A 299 -7.53 21.80 5.16
N LEU A 300 -7.66 20.50 4.88
CA LEU A 300 -7.93 20.00 3.53
C LEU A 300 -9.38 20.28 3.12
N HIS A 301 -9.60 20.57 1.84
CA HIS A 301 -10.93 20.77 1.29
C HIS A 301 -11.54 19.43 0.87
N PRO A 302 -12.67 18.98 1.47
CA PRO A 302 -13.19 17.63 1.24
C PRO A 302 -13.46 17.29 -0.24
N LEU A 303 -14.04 18.23 -0.99
CA LEU A 303 -14.33 18.05 -2.42
C LEU A 303 -13.04 17.98 -3.26
N ALA A 304 -12.07 18.86 -2.99
CA ALA A 304 -10.80 18.88 -3.73
C ALA A 304 -10.00 17.60 -3.45
N SER A 305 -9.87 17.23 -2.17
CA SER A 305 -9.24 15.98 -1.74
C SER A 305 -9.91 14.75 -2.34
N GLY A 306 -11.25 14.71 -2.40
CA GLY A 306 -12.00 13.60 -3.00
C GLY A 306 -11.77 13.48 -4.52
N LEU A 307 -11.83 14.59 -5.25
CA LEU A 307 -11.57 14.60 -6.70
C LEU A 307 -10.12 14.26 -7.02
N ALA A 308 -9.17 14.80 -6.26
CA ALA A 308 -7.76 14.49 -6.43
C ALA A 308 -7.46 13.02 -6.10
N MET A 309 -8.10 12.45 -5.08
CA MET A 309 -7.99 11.03 -4.75
C MET A 309 -8.47 10.16 -5.91
N LEU A 310 -9.64 10.48 -6.50
CA LEU A 310 -10.15 9.76 -7.66
C LEU A 310 -9.18 9.84 -8.85
N ALA A 311 -8.65 11.04 -9.15
CA ALA A 311 -7.69 11.22 -10.22
C ALA A 311 -6.39 10.42 -9.99
N ALA A 312 -5.85 10.47 -8.77
CA ALA A 312 -4.65 9.74 -8.35
C ALA A 312 -4.84 8.22 -8.44
N LEU A 313 -5.97 7.70 -7.94
CA LEU A 313 -6.31 6.28 -8.01
C LEU A 313 -6.49 5.80 -9.44
N VAL A 314 -7.22 6.56 -10.28
CA VAL A 314 -7.42 6.22 -11.69
C VAL A 314 -6.09 6.17 -12.44
N ALA A 315 -5.22 7.18 -12.25
CA ALA A 315 -3.90 7.21 -12.85
C ALA A 315 -3.03 6.03 -12.37
N GLY A 316 -2.99 5.78 -11.06
CA GLY A 316 -2.22 4.69 -10.45
C GLY A 316 -2.66 3.30 -10.93
N ILE A 317 -3.96 3.01 -10.87
CA ILE A 317 -4.54 1.75 -11.35
C ILE A 317 -4.25 1.56 -12.84
N ALA A 318 -4.39 2.62 -13.64
CA ALA A 318 -4.10 2.56 -15.07
C ALA A 318 -2.62 2.26 -15.36
N LEU A 319 -1.68 2.90 -14.65
CA LEU A 319 -0.24 2.60 -14.77
C LEU A 319 0.08 1.14 -14.42
N MET A 320 -0.50 0.64 -13.32
CA MET A 320 -0.32 -0.75 -12.90
C MET A 320 -0.89 -1.72 -13.94
N ALA A 321 -2.10 -1.44 -14.44
CA ALA A 321 -2.74 -2.25 -15.48
C ALA A 321 -1.90 -2.28 -16.78
N LEU A 322 -1.37 -1.15 -17.23
CA LEU A 322 -0.50 -1.08 -18.41
C LEU A 322 0.80 -1.88 -18.26
N SER A 323 1.28 -2.03 -17.02
CA SER A 323 2.49 -2.79 -16.68
C SER A 323 2.23 -4.29 -16.59
N ILE A 324 1.04 -4.70 -16.14
CA ILE A 324 0.64 -6.11 -16.02
C ILE A 324 0.15 -6.68 -17.36
N LEU A 325 -0.62 -5.91 -18.12
CA LEU A 325 -1.23 -6.36 -19.37
C LEU A 325 -0.17 -6.64 -20.46
N PRO A 326 -0.29 -7.76 -21.19
CA PRO A 326 0.69 -8.13 -22.22
C PRO A 326 0.84 -7.04 -23.28
N ARG A 327 2.09 -6.77 -23.67
CA ARG A 327 2.42 -5.90 -24.82
C ARG A 327 2.04 -6.61 -26.11
N ARG A 328 1.63 -5.88 -27.15
CA ARG A 328 1.44 -6.47 -28.48
C ARG A 328 2.78 -7.08 -28.90
N SER A 329 2.82 -8.36 -29.19
CA SER A 329 3.82 -8.90 -30.11
C SER A 329 3.53 -8.26 -31.47
N ALA A 330 4.49 -7.48 -31.98
CA ALA A 330 4.48 -7.03 -33.36
C ALA A 330 4.66 -8.24 -34.28
#